data_AF-A0A0P1FJ40-F1
#
_entry.id   AF-A0A0P1FJ40-F1
#
_cell.length_a   1.000
_cell.length_b   1.000
_cell.length_c   1.000
_cell.angle_alpha   90.00
_cell.angle_beta   90.00
_cell.angle_gamma   90.00
#
_symmetry.space_group_name_H-M   'P 1'
#
loop_
_entity.id
_entity.type
_entity.pdbx_description
1 polymer ?
#
loop_
_entity_poly.entity_id
_entity_poly.type
_entity_poly.pdbx_seq_one_letter_code
_entity_poly.pdbx_strand_id
1 'polypeptide(L)'
;MSAALISLATSVGAPFVRDILSRKIGAGNTQLAEDVIAAIAARAGVEPVNLDRLATTDPETVTDAILRTENIAPEMVATYNRELELQAALIEAEKNDPVWVRAWRPLGMYFTMFLWGWQIVILHVLNAIFKTALPPADWQAMTLWTTLYLSLYMGGHTVKSVASTFAAKLAGKGGAA
;
A
#
# COMPACT_ATOMS: atom_id res chain seq x y z
N MET A 1 -10.31 4.20 -20.18
CA MET A 1 -11.42 3.85 -19.29
C MET A 1 -12.08 5.11 -18.70
N SER A 2 -12.12 6.23 -19.45
CA SER A 2 -12.47 7.54 -18.85
C SER A 2 -13.09 8.53 -19.85
N ALA A 3 -12.84 8.41 -21.16
CA ALA A 3 -13.35 9.38 -22.14
C ALA A 3 -14.89 9.37 -22.26
N ALA A 4 -15.54 8.20 -22.24
CA ALA A 4 -17.00 8.09 -22.27
C ALA A 4 -17.64 8.69 -21.00
N LEU A 5 -17.08 8.38 -19.83
CA LEU A 5 -17.53 8.90 -18.54
C LEU A 5 -17.30 10.42 -18.40
N ILE A 6 -16.17 10.95 -18.89
CA ILE A 6 -15.90 12.39 -18.93
C ILE A 6 -16.88 13.11 -19.87
N SER A 7 -17.17 12.52 -21.03
CA SER A 7 -18.16 13.05 -21.97
C SER A 7 -19.55 13.09 -21.35
N LEU A 8 -19.98 12.00 -20.71
CA LEU A 8 -21.26 11.93 -20.01
C LEU A 8 -21.33 12.91 -18.83
N ALA A 9 -20.28 12.99 -18.01
CA ALA A 9 -20.20 13.97 -16.91
C ALA A 9 -20.28 15.42 -17.42
N THR A 10 -19.72 15.70 -18.60
CA THR A 10 -19.82 17.01 -19.24
C THR A 10 -21.23 17.29 -19.73
N SER A 11 -21.90 16.33 -20.37
CA SER A 11 -23.26 16.52 -20.89
C SER A 11 -24.31 16.70 -19.79
N VAL A 12 -24.09 16.11 -18.62
CA VAL A 12 -25.05 16.12 -17.50
C VAL A 12 -24.78 17.25 -16.50
N GLY A 13 -23.74 18.06 -16.74
CA GLY A 13 -23.39 19.18 -15.88
C GLY A 13 -22.83 18.76 -14.53
N ALA A 14 -22.00 17.72 -14.49
CA ALA A 14 -21.30 17.23 -13.30
C ALA A 14 -19.82 17.70 -13.29
N PRO A 15 -19.54 18.98 -12.95
CA PRO A 15 -18.21 19.58 -13.04
C PRO A 15 -17.17 18.93 -12.11
N PHE A 16 -17.52 18.52 -10.89
CA PHE A 16 -16.57 17.91 -9.96
C PHE A 16 -16.13 16.53 -10.44
N VAL A 17 -17.08 15.67 -10.83
CA VAL A 17 -16.79 14.35 -11.39
C VAL A 17 -15.97 14.49 -12.68
N ARG A 18 -16.30 15.43 -13.57
CA ARG A 18 -15.52 15.70 -14.78
C ARG A 18 -14.08 16.10 -14.45
N ASP A 19 -13.89 17.03 -13.53
CA ASP A 19 -12.56 17.53 -13.17
C ASP A 19 -11.70 16.44 -12.52
N ILE A 20 -12.29 15.60 -11.66
CA ILE A 20 -11.60 14.46 -11.05
C ILE A 20 -11.19 13.43 -12.11
N LEU A 21 -12.11 13.04 -12.99
CA LEU A 21 -11.85 12.02 -14.03
C LEU A 21 -10.86 12.51 -15.10
N SER A 22 -10.89 13.80 -15.44
CA SER A 22 -9.94 14.39 -16.40
C SER A 22 -8.51 14.44 -15.86
N ARG A 23 -8.35 14.72 -14.55
CA ARG A 23 -7.03 14.75 -13.90
C ARG A 23 -6.36 13.38 -13.87
N LYS A 24 -7.13 12.28 -13.86
CA LYS A 24 -6.62 10.89 -13.98
C LYS A 24 -5.82 10.65 -15.26
N ILE A 25 -6.13 11.38 -16.34
CA ILE A 25 -5.45 11.25 -17.64
C ILE A 25 -4.12 12.02 -17.62
N GLY A 26 -3.99 13.05 -16.78
CA GLY A 26 -2.71 13.65 -16.39
C GLY A 26 -2.04 12.83 -15.29
N ALA A 27 -0.76 13.10 -14.99
CA ALA A 27 -0.02 12.44 -13.91
C ALA A 27 -0.54 12.78 -12.48
N GLY A 28 -1.82 13.13 -12.32
CA GLY A 28 -2.42 13.58 -11.08
C GLY A 28 -3.56 12.69 -10.59
N ASN A 29 -3.61 12.52 -9.26
CA ASN A 29 -4.73 12.01 -8.47
C ASN A 29 -5.45 10.75 -9.00
N THR A 30 -4.67 9.70 -9.27
CA THR A 30 -5.19 8.40 -9.76
C THR A 30 -6.12 7.73 -8.75
N GLN A 31 -5.84 7.85 -7.44
CA GLN A 31 -6.62 7.23 -6.38
C GLN A 31 -8.03 7.83 -6.26
N LEU A 32 -8.16 9.16 -6.14
CA LEU A 32 -9.48 9.80 -6.04
C LEU A 32 -10.34 9.53 -7.27
N ALA A 33 -9.72 9.47 -8.45
CA ALA A 33 -10.44 9.15 -9.67
C ALA A 33 -10.91 7.68 -9.72
N GLU A 34 -10.17 6.75 -9.13
CA GLU A 34 -10.63 5.36 -8.96
C GLU A 34 -11.77 5.25 -7.95
N ASP A 35 -11.69 5.99 -6.85
CA ASP A 35 -12.76 6.04 -5.84
C ASP A 35 -14.06 6.62 -6.43
N VAL A 36 -13.96 7.66 -7.27
CA VAL A 36 -15.10 8.22 -8.01
C VAL A 36 -15.66 7.21 -9.02
N ILE A 37 -14.83 6.49 -9.76
CA ILE A 37 -15.29 5.43 -10.67
C ILE A 37 -16.01 4.32 -9.89
N ALA A 38 -15.48 3.91 -8.75
CA ALA A 38 -16.12 2.92 -7.88
C ALA A 38 -17.46 3.42 -7.32
N ALA A 39 -17.53 4.69 -6.91
CA ALA A 39 -18.74 5.34 -6.43
C ALA A 39 -19.84 5.43 -7.50
N ILE A 40 -19.48 5.71 -8.76
CA ILE A 40 -20.40 5.70 -9.90
C ILE A 40 -20.86 4.26 -10.18
N ALA A 41 -19.93 3.29 -10.22
CA ALA A 41 -20.24 1.89 -10.49
C ALA A 41 -21.20 1.29 -9.45
N ALA A 42 -20.96 1.55 -8.17
CA ALA A 42 -21.84 1.13 -7.08
C ALA A 42 -23.26 1.70 -7.23
N ARG A 43 -23.38 2.97 -7.65
CA ARG A 43 -24.67 3.64 -7.88
C ARG A 43 -25.38 3.21 -9.17
N ALA A 44 -24.61 2.70 -10.14
CA ALA A 44 -25.11 2.10 -11.36
C ALA A 44 -25.39 0.59 -11.20
N GLY A 45 -25.11 0.01 -10.03
CA GLY A 45 -25.36 -1.40 -9.72
C GLY A 45 -24.43 -2.38 -10.45
N VAL A 46 -23.26 -1.92 -10.91
CA VAL A 46 -22.30 -2.74 -11.66
C VAL A 46 -20.91 -2.70 -11.05
N GLU A 47 -20.08 -3.67 -11.42
CA GLU A 47 -18.65 -3.61 -11.10
C GLU A 47 -17.95 -2.48 -11.89
N PRO A 48 -16.90 -1.84 -11.33
CA PRO A 48 -16.16 -0.77 -11.99
C PRO A 48 -15.66 -1.12 -13.40
N VAL A 49 -15.26 -2.39 -13.60
CA VAL A 49 -14.79 -2.89 -14.91
C VAL A 49 -15.88 -2.91 -15.98
N ASN A 50 -17.15 -3.01 -15.59
CA ASN A 50 -18.29 -3.07 -16.50
C ASN A 50 -18.91 -1.69 -16.77
N LEU A 51 -18.44 -0.64 -16.10
CA LEU A 51 -19.04 0.69 -16.16
C LEU A 51 -18.96 1.31 -17.56
N ASP A 52 -17.85 1.14 -18.29
CA ASP A 52 -17.70 1.64 -19.68
C ASP A 52 -18.67 0.94 -20.65
N ARG A 53 -18.88 -0.37 -20.46
CA ARG A 53 -19.85 -1.13 -21.26
C ARG A 53 -21.27 -0.65 -20.95
N LEU A 54 -21.59 -0.42 -19.68
CA LEU A 54 -22.89 0.12 -19.29
C LEU A 54 -23.10 1.53 -19.84
N ALA A 55 -22.08 2.39 -19.82
CA ALA A 55 -22.14 3.74 -20.38
C ALA A 55 -22.46 3.76 -21.89
N THR A 56 -22.18 2.67 -22.61
CA THR A 56 -22.51 2.51 -24.03
C THR A 56 -23.88 1.88 -24.24
N THR A 57 -24.29 0.96 -23.35
CA THR A 57 -25.50 0.13 -23.53
C THR A 57 -26.74 0.76 -22.89
N ASP A 58 -26.55 1.44 -21.76
CA ASP A 58 -27.57 2.15 -21.00
C ASP A 58 -26.96 3.44 -20.38
N PRO A 59 -26.86 4.50 -21.19
CA PRO A 59 -26.26 5.77 -20.76
C PRO A 59 -27.11 6.53 -19.73
N GLU A 60 -28.41 6.27 -19.64
CA GLU A 60 -29.30 6.95 -18.68
C GLU A 60 -28.98 6.52 -17.25
N THR A 61 -28.81 5.22 -17.02
CA THR A 61 -28.43 4.68 -15.70
C THR A 61 -27.07 5.22 -15.24
N VAL A 62 -26.10 5.35 -16.15
CA VAL A 62 -24.78 5.92 -15.83
C VAL A 62 -24.85 7.43 -15.57
N THR A 63 -25.69 8.14 -16.33
CA THR A 63 -25.93 9.58 -16.13
C THR A 63 -26.49 9.86 -14.74
N ASP A 64 -27.51 9.14 -14.33
CA ASP A 64 -28.12 9.26 -13.00
C ASP A 64 -27.12 8.88 -11.88
N ALA A 65 -26.31 7.84 -12.10
CA ALA A 65 -25.22 7.48 -11.19
C ALA A 65 -24.12 8.57 -11.08
N ILE A 66 -23.80 9.25 -12.18
CA ILE A 66 -22.86 10.39 -12.20
C ILE A 66 -23.45 11.56 -11.41
N LEU A 67 -24.71 11.93 -11.64
CA LEU A 67 -25.37 13.03 -10.91
C LEU A 67 -25.45 12.75 -9.40
N ARG A 68 -25.75 11.51 -9.02
CA ARG A 68 -25.71 11.10 -7.60
C ARG A 68 -24.30 11.15 -7.01
N THR A 69 -23.27 10.87 -7.80
CA THR A 69 -21.87 10.96 -7.36
C THR A 69 -21.41 12.40 -7.26
N GLU A 70 -21.86 13.27 -8.17
CA GLU A 70 -21.56 14.71 -8.16
C GLU A 70 -21.96 15.36 -6.83
N ASN A 71 -23.09 14.96 -6.26
CA ASN A 71 -23.55 15.48 -4.95
C ASN A 71 -22.60 15.19 -3.79
N ILE A 72 -21.83 14.09 -3.84
CA ILE A 72 -20.86 13.73 -2.80
C ILE A 72 -19.41 14.01 -3.20
N ALA A 73 -19.14 14.33 -4.46
CA ALA A 73 -17.81 14.58 -4.98
C ALA A 73 -17.03 15.67 -4.19
N PRO A 74 -17.66 16.78 -3.73
CA PRO A 74 -16.97 17.75 -2.88
C PRO A 74 -16.49 17.17 -1.55
N GLU A 75 -17.28 16.30 -0.91
CA GLU A 75 -16.91 15.63 0.34
C GLU A 75 -15.78 14.62 0.13
N MET A 76 -15.80 13.89 -1.00
CA MET A 76 -14.70 12.99 -1.38
C MET A 76 -13.39 13.76 -1.57
N VAL A 77 -13.43 14.91 -2.24
CA VAL A 77 -12.26 15.79 -2.41
C VAL A 77 -11.78 16.33 -1.06
N ALA A 78 -12.70 16.76 -0.18
CA ALA A 78 -12.35 17.27 1.14
C ALA A 78 -11.67 16.18 2.01
N THR A 79 -12.19 14.95 1.95
CA THR A 79 -11.62 13.80 2.65
C THR A 79 -10.22 13.47 2.13
N TYR A 80 -10.06 13.43 0.80
CA TYR A 80 -8.78 13.19 0.15
C TYR A 80 -7.74 14.26 0.50
N ASN A 81 -8.12 15.53 0.47
CA ASN A 81 -7.21 16.63 0.85
C ASN A 81 -6.80 16.53 2.32
N ARG A 82 -7.73 16.19 3.22
CA ARG A 82 -7.41 15.96 4.64
C ARG A 82 -6.44 14.80 4.81
N GLU A 83 -6.59 13.74 4.03
CA GLU A 83 -5.65 12.62 4.05
C GLU A 83 -4.26 13.04 3.57
N LEU A 84 -4.16 13.83 2.49
CA LEU A 84 -2.90 14.39 2.01
C LEU A 84 -2.24 15.30 3.06
N GLU A 85 -3.02 16.15 3.74
CA GLU A 85 -2.54 17.00 4.83
C GLU A 85 -1.99 16.18 6.00
N LEU A 86 -2.68 15.11 6.37
CA LEU A 86 -2.21 14.19 7.42
C LEU A 86 -0.92 13.46 7.00
N GLN A 87 -0.83 13.00 5.75
CA GLN A 87 0.39 12.39 5.22
C GLN A 87 1.56 13.38 5.22
N ALA A 88 1.32 14.62 4.79
CA ALA A 88 2.31 15.68 4.82
C ALA A 88 2.76 16.02 6.26
N ALA A 89 1.81 16.09 7.20
CA ALA A 89 2.10 16.32 8.61
C ALA A 89 2.92 15.18 9.24
N LEU A 90 2.64 13.92 8.88
CA LEU A 90 3.45 12.76 9.30
C LEU A 90 4.88 12.86 8.78
N ILE A 91 5.06 13.16 7.49
CA ILE A 91 6.39 13.33 6.90
C ILE A 91 7.16 14.47 7.58
N GLU A 92 6.49 15.59 7.88
CA GLU A 92 7.11 16.71 8.57
C GLU A 92 7.46 16.39 10.02
N ALA A 93 6.61 15.63 10.72
CA ALA A 93 6.91 15.11 12.05
C ALA A 93 8.14 14.19 12.03
N GLU A 94 8.23 13.26 11.06
CA GLU A 94 9.37 12.36 10.90
C GLU A 94 10.68 13.09 10.57
N LYS A 95 10.63 14.24 9.89
CA LYS A 95 11.85 15.04 9.64
C LYS A 95 12.46 15.58 10.93
N ASN A 96 11.63 15.93 11.90
CA ASN A 96 12.02 16.48 13.19
C ASN A 96 12.52 15.40 14.17
N ASP A 97 12.41 14.11 13.82
CA ASP A 97 12.95 13.04 14.64
C ASP A 97 14.49 13.12 14.76
N PRO A 98 15.05 12.76 15.93
CA PRO A 98 16.48 12.64 16.10
C PRO A 98 17.11 11.72 15.05
N VAL A 99 18.30 12.10 14.56
CA VAL A 99 19.01 11.36 13.50
C VAL A 99 19.15 9.88 13.83
N TRP A 100 19.37 9.52 15.10
CA TRP A 100 19.47 8.12 15.53
C TRP A 100 18.17 7.33 15.25
N VAL A 101 16.99 7.91 15.54
CA VAL A 101 15.66 7.30 15.30
C VAL A 101 15.41 7.08 13.81
N ARG A 102 15.96 7.97 12.97
CA ARG A 102 15.88 7.82 11.52
C ARG A 102 16.90 6.85 10.97
N ALA A 103 18.11 6.84 11.51
CA ALA A 103 19.26 6.11 10.97
C ALA A 103 19.28 4.62 11.34
N TRP A 104 18.72 4.21 12.50
CA TRP A 104 18.75 2.78 12.88
C TRP A 104 17.98 1.90 11.89
N ARG A 105 16.93 2.43 11.26
CA ARG A 105 16.12 1.78 10.22
C ARG A 105 16.98 1.33 9.03
N PRO A 106 17.58 2.25 8.24
CA PRO A 106 18.47 1.87 7.15
C PRO A 106 19.74 1.16 7.64
N LEU A 107 20.29 1.55 8.80
CA LEU A 107 21.49 0.92 9.34
C LEU A 107 21.28 -0.57 9.60
N GLY A 108 20.17 -0.94 10.25
CA GLY A 108 19.83 -2.34 10.52
C GLY A 108 19.55 -3.13 9.24
N MET A 109 18.97 -2.51 8.22
CA MET A 109 18.72 -3.14 6.92
C MET A 109 20.04 -3.45 6.21
N TYR A 110 20.94 -2.47 6.09
CA TYR A 110 22.24 -2.65 5.46
C TYR A 110 23.14 -3.59 6.27
N PHE A 111 23.09 -3.53 7.60
CA PHE A 111 23.82 -4.46 8.45
C PHE A 111 23.32 -5.89 8.26
N THR A 112 22.01 -6.11 8.21
CA THR A 112 21.43 -7.43 7.94
C THR A 112 21.85 -7.93 6.55
N MET A 113 21.74 -7.11 5.51
CA MET A 113 22.22 -7.45 4.17
C MET A 113 23.71 -7.79 4.15
N PHE A 114 24.53 -7.04 4.89
CA PHE A 114 25.95 -7.30 5.04
C PHE A 114 26.22 -8.67 5.68
N LEU A 115 25.53 -9.01 6.77
CA LEU A 115 25.70 -10.32 7.43
C LEU A 115 25.34 -11.48 6.49
N TRP A 116 24.23 -11.36 5.76
CA TRP A 116 23.80 -12.37 4.79
C TRP A 116 24.76 -12.46 3.59
N GLY A 117 25.19 -11.33 3.04
CA GLY A 117 26.18 -11.26 1.97
C GLY A 117 27.55 -11.80 2.40
N TRP A 118 27.94 -11.54 3.64
CA TRP A 118 29.15 -12.10 4.24
C TRP A 118 29.09 -13.63 4.27
N GLN A 119 28.02 -14.18 4.85
CA GLN A 119 27.85 -15.61 5.04
C GLN A 119 27.70 -16.38 3.72
N ILE A 120 26.87 -15.88 2.81
CA ILE A 120 26.51 -16.61 1.57
C ILE A 120 27.59 -16.42 0.51
N VAL A 121 28.18 -15.23 0.38
CA VAL A 121 29.05 -14.90 -0.75
C VAL A 121 30.49 -14.72 -0.28
N ILE A 122 30.76 -13.74 0.57
CA ILE A 122 32.13 -13.31 0.88
C ILE A 122 32.93 -14.45 1.51
N LEU A 123 32.35 -15.18 2.47
CA LEU A 123 33.02 -16.27 3.14
C LEU A 123 33.46 -17.39 2.18
N HIS A 124 32.60 -17.75 1.21
CA HIS A 124 32.94 -18.75 0.20
C HIS A 124 34.05 -18.26 -0.74
N VAL A 125 34.00 -16.98 -1.13
CA VAL A 125 35.04 -16.35 -1.94
C VAL A 125 36.38 -16.33 -1.20
N LEU A 126 36.39 -15.92 0.07
CA LEU A 126 37.61 -15.88 0.89
C LEU A 126 38.17 -17.28 1.13
N ASN A 127 37.32 -18.27 1.40
CA ASN A 127 37.75 -19.66 1.54
C ASN A 127 38.38 -20.20 0.25
N ALA A 128 37.84 -19.82 -0.92
CA ALA A 128 38.41 -20.18 -2.21
C ALA A 128 39.77 -19.51 -2.47
N ILE A 129 39.90 -18.22 -2.14
CA ILE A 129 41.15 -17.46 -2.33
C ILE A 129 42.25 -17.97 -1.39
N PHE A 130 41.94 -18.08 -0.10
CA PHE A 130 42.92 -18.45 0.93
C PHE A 130 43.10 -19.95 1.07
N LYS A 131 42.29 -20.76 0.38
CA LYS A 131 42.28 -22.23 0.48
C LYS A 131 42.20 -22.71 1.93
N THR A 132 41.43 -21.99 2.73
CA THR A 132 41.20 -22.27 4.15
C THR A 132 39.71 -22.33 4.43
N ALA A 133 39.33 -22.97 5.53
CA ALA A 133 37.96 -23.01 5.99
C ALA A 133 37.76 -21.97 7.11
N LEU A 134 37.52 -20.72 6.73
CA LEU A 134 37.06 -19.71 7.69
C LEU A 134 35.73 -20.18 8.29
N PRO A 135 35.57 -20.06 9.62
CA PRO A 135 34.38 -20.52 10.30
C PRO A 135 33.16 -19.72 9.84
N PRO A 136 32.05 -20.38 9.47
CA PRO A 136 30.80 -19.70 9.16
C PRO A 136 30.21 -19.04 10.40
N ALA A 137 29.47 -17.94 10.20
CA ALA A 137 28.62 -17.41 11.24
C ALA A 137 27.52 -18.41 11.59
N ASP A 138 27.07 -18.40 12.85
CA ASP A 138 25.97 -19.24 13.29
C ASP A 138 24.65 -18.84 12.61
N TRP A 139 24.09 -19.80 11.87
CA TRP A 139 22.82 -19.65 11.15
C TRP A 139 21.66 -19.34 12.08
N GLN A 140 21.67 -19.89 13.30
CA GLN A 140 20.62 -19.64 14.27
C GLN A 140 20.68 -18.18 14.77
N ALA A 141 21.85 -17.70 15.16
CA ALA A 141 22.06 -16.31 15.55
C ALA A 141 21.66 -15.32 14.44
N MET A 142 22.01 -15.60 13.18
CA MET A 142 21.63 -14.74 12.05
C MET A 142 20.12 -14.70 11.80
N THR A 143 19.47 -15.87 11.89
CA THR A 143 18.01 -15.97 11.73
C THR A 143 17.30 -15.26 12.87
N LEU A 144 17.78 -15.42 14.10
CA LEU A 144 17.26 -14.74 15.28
C LEU A 144 17.41 -13.22 15.16
N TRP A 145 18.59 -12.73 14.78
CA TRP A 145 18.82 -11.31 14.52
C TRP A 145 17.85 -10.77 13.46
N THR A 146 17.75 -11.43 12.32
CA THR A 146 16.87 -11.01 11.21
C THR A 146 15.42 -10.97 11.66
N THR A 147 14.98 -11.99 12.41
CA THR A 147 13.62 -12.06 12.96
C THR A 147 13.38 -10.92 13.94
N LEU A 148 14.30 -10.67 14.88
CA LEU A 148 14.20 -9.59 15.85
C LEU A 148 14.17 -8.22 15.16
N TYR A 149 15.06 -7.98 14.19
CA TYR A 149 15.10 -6.74 13.43
C TYR A 149 13.80 -6.52 12.65
N LEU A 150 13.30 -7.52 11.92
CA LEU A 150 12.03 -7.42 11.20
C LEU A 150 10.86 -7.19 12.16
N SER A 151 10.87 -7.82 13.32
CA SER A 151 9.84 -7.67 14.35
C SER A 151 9.79 -6.24 14.93
N LEU A 152 10.97 -5.63 15.13
CA LEU A 152 11.10 -4.26 15.61
C LEU A 152 10.75 -3.26 14.50
N TYR A 153 11.19 -3.53 13.28
CA TYR A 153 11.02 -2.65 12.12
C TYR A 153 9.57 -2.61 11.59
N MET A 154 8.88 -3.74 11.55
CA MET A 154 7.46 -3.84 11.13
C MET A 154 6.48 -3.48 12.25
N GLY A 155 6.99 -3.08 13.42
CA GLY A 155 6.21 -2.67 14.58
C GLY A 155 5.65 -3.83 15.41
N GLY A 156 5.49 -3.58 16.71
CA GLY A 156 4.97 -4.55 17.68
C GLY A 156 3.56 -5.07 17.39
N HIS A 157 2.76 -4.37 16.57
CA HIS A 157 1.44 -4.84 16.14
C HIS A 157 1.53 -6.03 15.18
N THR A 158 2.52 -6.08 14.30
CA THR A 158 2.78 -7.21 13.41
C THR A 158 3.20 -8.43 14.24
N VAL A 159 4.12 -8.23 15.20
CA VAL A 159 4.55 -9.26 16.15
C VAL A 159 3.39 -9.79 16.98
N LYS A 160 2.54 -8.88 17.51
CA LYS A 160 1.34 -9.24 18.27
C LYS A 160 0.35 -10.03 17.42
N SER A 161 0.17 -9.67 16.14
CA SER A 161 -0.73 -10.37 15.21
C SER A 161 -0.23 -11.77 14.82
N VAL A 162 1.09 -11.92 14.62
CA VAL A 162 1.70 -13.22 14.35
C VAL A 162 1.64 -14.10 15.59
N ALA A 163 1.96 -13.55 16.76
CA ALA A 163 1.87 -14.24 18.04
C ALA A 163 0.44 -14.66 18.38
N SER A 164 -0.56 -13.80 18.17
CA SER A 164 -1.97 -14.13 18.39
C SER A 164 -2.47 -15.21 17.42
N THR A 165 -2.05 -15.14 16.15
CA THR A 165 -2.38 -16.16 15.14
C THR A 165 -1.75 -17.51 15.48
N PHE A 166 -0.49 -17.51 15.94
CA PHE A 166 0.21 -18.73 16.34
C PHE A 166 -0.38 -19.34 17.62
N ALA A 167 -0.70 -18.50 18.62
CA ALA A 167 -1.37 -18.90 19.84
C ALA A 167 -2.77 -19.47 19.57
N ALA A 168 -3.56 -18.84 18.68
CA ALA A 168 -4.87 -19.35 18.27
C ALA A 168 -4.76 -20.70 17.53
N LYS A 169 -3.71 -20.89 16.71
CA LYS A 169 -3.46 -22.14 15.99
C LYS A 169 -2.99 -23.28 16.91
N LEU A 170 -2.25 -22.95 17.99
CA LEU A 170 -1.88 -23.88 19.05
C LEU A 170 -3.08 -24.24 19.94
N ALA A 171 -3.90 -23.26 20.32
CA ALA A 171 -5.13 -23.49 21.09
C ALA A 171 -6.18 -24.30 20.30
N GLY A 172 -6.30 -24.04 18.99
CA GLY A 172 -7.22 -24.78 18.10
C GLY A 172 -6.79 -26.22 17.79
N LYS A 173 -5.54 -26.61 18.09
CA LYS A 173 -5.06 -28.00 17.94
C LYS A 173 -5.23 -28.84 19.21
N GLY A 174 -5.66 -28.26 20.33
CA GLY A 174 -5.91 -28.98 21.59
C GLY A 174 -7.34 -29.48 21.79
N GLY A 175 -8.27 -29.21 20.86
CA GLY A 175 -9.70 -29.52 20.98
C GLY A 175 -10.21 -30.70 20.16
N ALA A 176 -9.30 -31.52 19.60
CA ALA A 176 -9.66 -32.73 18.87
C ALA A 176 -8.78 -33.89 19.33
N ALA A 177 -9.09 -34.40 20.53
CA ALA A 177 -8.71 -35.72 21.02
C ALA A 177 -9.81 -36.20 21.97
#